data_AF-A0A3B9QGD3-F1
#
_entry.id   AF-A0A3B9QGD3-F1
#
_cell.length_a   1.000
_cell.length_b   1.000
_cell.length_c   1.000
_cell.angle_alpha   90.00
_cell.angle_beta   90.00
_cell.angle_gamma   90.00
#
_symmetry.space_group_name_H-M   'P 1'
#
loop_
_entity.id
_entity.type
_entity.pdbx_description
1 polymer ?
#
loop_
_entity_poly.entity_id
_entity_poly.type
_entity_poly.pdbx_seq_one_letter_code
_entity_poly.pdbx_strand_id
1 'polypeptide(L)'
;MASIRVALAQLNFRLGDFKSNVALIGEAYERAVEEQADIAVYSELAVCGYPPEDLLLKQQFLDDARVAVEGFAAGTSNTVAVVGFPELEADCLYNSAAICYQGKVEGIYRKQLLPNYSVFDEKRYFTPGTSAGPVIEIAGVNIGISICEDLWFDEGPLDTQVSSGVGLAISLNASPYQRGKDADRASTIIQRVTSHKIPVVYVNQVGGQDELIFDGSSFVADSEGQLVARLPQFEEDVLVVDLEVEDRGSCRLPVINTSRSQKSKRPISEPIIGEEETETGEVWKALVLATRDYVDKNGFDEVVIGLSGGVDSSLVAAIAVDALGPERVHGVSMPSRYSSQGSRDDAADLARNFGIDFETIPIEPGYAAFTDMLEPVFEGHRPDLTEENLQSRLRGVLLMAMSNKKGWLVLTTGNKSETSVGYSTLYGDTAGG
;
A
#
# COMPACT_ATOMS: atom_id res chain seq x y z
N MET A 1 9.61 -28.01 -21.62
CA MET A 1 9.08 -27.19 -20.53
C MET A 1 9.87 -27.52 -19.28
N ALA A 2 10.26 -26.50 -18.53
CA ALA A 2 10.91 -26.61 -17.25
C ALA A 2 9.96 -26.09 -16.19
N SER A 3 9.87 -26.81 -15.08
CA SER A 3 9.04 -26.44 -13.93
C SER A 3 9.83 -25.51 -13.02
N ILE A 4 9.30 -24.32 -12.73
CA ILE A 4 9.89 -23.35 -11.81
C ILE A 4 8.93 -23.05 -10.66
N ARG A 5 9.45 -23.00 -9.43
CA ARG A 5 8.65 -22.66 -8.24
C ARG A 5 8.91 -21.22 -7.82
N VAL A 6 7.86 -20.42 -7.78
CA VAL A 6 7.93 -18.99 -7.49
C VAL A 6 7.14 -18.69 -6.21
N ALA A 7 7.76 -17.98 -5.28
CA ALA A 7 7.09 -17.40 -4.12
C ALA A 7 6.78 -15.92 -4.38
N LEU A 8 5.51 -15.54 -4.23
CA LEU A 8 5.01 -14.17 -4.31
C LEU A 8 4.85 -13.67 -2.88
N ALA A 9 5.63 -12.67 -2.47
CA ALA A 9 5.54 -12.07 -1.15
C ALA A 9 4.78 -10.73 -1.22
N GLN A 10 3.48 -10.79 -0.92
CA GLN A 10 2.61 -9.61 -0.81
C GLN A 10 2.63 -9.11 0.64
N LEU A 11 3.44 -8.09 0.89
CA LEU A 11 3.75 -7.63 2.25
C LEU A 11 3.40 -6.15 2.45
N ASN A 12 3.16 -5.79 3.71
CA ASN A 12 2.79 -4.47 4.18
C ASN A 12 3.99 -3.74 4.80
N PHE A 13 4.67 -2.96 3.98
CA PHE A 13 5.87 -2.24 4.40
C PHE A 13 5.55 -0.93 5.11
N ARG A 14 6.45 -0.54 6.02
CA ARG A 14 6.41 0.74 6.72
C ARG A 14 7.50 1.65 6.16
N LEU A 15 7.10 2.84 5.71
CA LEU A 15 8.02 3.75 5.05
C LEU A 15 9.22 4.12 5.95
N GLY A 16 10.43 3.86 5.46
CA GLY A 16 11.69 4.16 6.13
C GLY A 16 12.06 3.26 7.33
N ASP A 17 11.21 2.31 7.72
CA ASP A 17 11.53 1.34 8.79
C ASP A 17 12.27 0.12 8.21
N PHE A 18 13.51 0.35 7.78
CA PHE A 18 14.37 -0.68 7.16
C PHE A 18 14.47 -1.96 7.99
N LYS A 19 14.53 -1.82 9.32
CA LYS A 19 14.68 -2.97 10.22
C LYS A 19 13.44 -3.87 10.16
N SER A 20 12.26 -3.28 10.30
CA SER A 20 10.99 -4.03 10.26
C SER A 20 10.73 -4.60 8.87
N ASN A 21 10.99 -3.81 7.81
CA ASN A 21 10.80 -4.27 6.43
C ASN A 21 11.73 -5.44 6.07
N VAL A 22 13.03 -5.36 6.43
CA VAL A 22 13.97 -6.48 6.21
C VAL A 22 13.61 -7.71 7.02
N ALA A 23 13.06 -7.55 8.23
CA ALA A 23 12.56 -8.69 9.00
C ALA A 23 11.39 -9.40 8.29
N LEU A 24 10.39 -8.64 7.80
CA LEU A 24 9.27 -9.20 7.02
C LEU A 24 9.74 -9.88 5.73
N ILE A 25 10.68 -9.26 5.00
CA ILE A 25 11.31 -9.84 3.81
C ILE A 25 12.04 -11.14 4.18
N GLY A 26 12.78 -11.16 5.29
CA GLY A 26 13.48 -12.34 5.80
C GLY A 26 12.53 -13.49 6.14
N GLU A 27 11.45 -13.22 6.88
CA GLU A 27 10.45 -14.22 7.26
C GLU A 27 9.75 -14.82 6.03
N ALA A 28 9.37 -13.99 5.06
CA ALA A 28 8.82 -14.46 3.79
C ALA A 28 9.84 -15.27 2.96
N TYR A 29 11.12 -14.90 3.00
CA TYR A 29 12.18 -15.65 2.35
C TYR A 29 12.38 -17.03 2.98
N GLU A 30 12.35 -17.12 4.31
CA GLU A 30 12.44 -18.38 5.04
C GLU A 30 11.27 -19.32 4.65
N ARG A 31 10.04 -18.81 4.60
CA ARG A 31 8.88 -19.57 4.09
C ARG A 31 9.09 -20.05 2.66
N ALA A 32 9.62 -19.21 1.78
CA ALA A 32 9.92 -19.59 0.39
C ALA A 32 10.98 -20.71 0.31
N VAL A 33 12.00 -20.67 1.16
CA VAL A 33 13.02 -21.73 1.26
C VAL A 33 12.41 -23.04 1.78
N GLU A 34 11.57 -22.99 2.81
CA GLU A 34 10.87 -24.16 3.36
C GLU A 34 9.99 -24.85 2.32
N GLU A 35 9.31 -24.07 1.49
CA GLU A 35 8.47 -24.53 0.37
C GLU A 35 9.27 -24.88 -0.89
N GLN A 36 10.61 -24.83 -0.82
CA GLN A 36 11.53 -25.17 -1.91
C GLN A 36 11.32 -24.31 -3.17
N ALA A 37 10.96 -23.03 -2.99
CA ALA A 37 10.88 -22.07 -4.08
C ALA A 37 12.27 -21.88 -4.71
N ASP A 38 12.32 -21.77 -6.04
CA ASP A 38 13.57 -21.39 -6.72
C ASP A 38 13.81 -19.89 -6.62
N ILE A 39 12.72 -19.11 -6.59
CA ILE A 39 12.76 -17.65 -6.56
C ILE A 39 11.65 -17.09 -5.66
N ALA A 40 12.00 -16.11 -4.83
CA ALA A 40 11.10 -15.30 -4.03
C ALA A 40 11.08 -13.87 -4.56
N VAL A 41 9.89 -13.32 -4.79
CA VAL A 41 9.67 -12.01 -5.41
C VAL A 41 8.93 -11.10 -4.44
N TYR A 42 9.43 -9.87 -4.30
CA TYR A 42 8.87 -8.84 -3.43
C TYR A 42 8.34 -7.65 -4.24
N SER A 43 7.70 -6.69 -3.59
CA SER A 43 7.21 -5.49 -4.25
C SER A 43 8.32 -4.49 -4.63
N GLU A 44 7.93 -3.50 -5.42
CA GLU A 44 8.76 -2.34 -5.73
C GLU A 44 9.14 -1.55 -4.46
N LEU A 45 10.40 -1.11 -4.39
CA LEU A 45 10.99 -0.42 -3.23
C LEU A 45 10.72 -1.09 -1.85
N ALA A 46 10.44 -2.39 -1.81
CA ALA A 46 10.10 -3.16 -0.60
C ALA A 46 11.00 -2.88 0.62
N VAL A 47 12.32 -2.74 0.41
CA VAL A 47 13.28 -2.52 1.50
C VAL A 47 12.96 -1.25 2.31
N CYS A 48 12.52 -0.18 1.64
CA CYS A 48 12.20 1.09 2.28
C CYS A 48 10.70 1.38 2.38
N GLY A 49 9.85 0.65 1.67
CA GLY A 49 8.45 0.99 1.44
C GLY A 49 8.26 2.06 0.37
N TYR A 50 7.02 2.23 -0.09
CA TYR A 50 6.64 3.14 -1.18
C TYR A 50 5.41 3.98 -0.79
N PRO A 51 5.32 5.27 -1.20
CA PRO A 51 6.38 6.08 -1.84
C PRO A 51 7.30 6.76 -0.80
N PRO A 52 8.62 6.81 -1.01
CA PRO A 52 9.55 7.50 -0.10
C PRO A 52 9.68 9.02 -0.32
N GLU A 53 9.18 9.55 -1.44
CA GLU A 53 9.21 10.98 -1.77
C GLU A 53 10.60 11.62 -1.54
N ASP A 54 10.65 12.79 -0.90
CA ASP A 54 11.88 13.56 -0.64
C ASP A 54 12.84 12.86 0.35
N LEU A 55 12.48 11.72 0.98
CA LEU A 55 13.47 10.89 1.69
C LEU A 55 14.57 10.39 0.75
N LEU A 56 14.25 10.22 -0.53
CA LEU A 56 15.21 9.88 -1.58
C LEU A 56 16.29 10.94 -1.80
N LEU A 57 16.08 12.17 -1.32
CA LEU A 57 17.07 13.25 -1.40
C LEU A 57 18.05 13.24 -0.21
N LYS A 58 17.85 12.34 0.76
CA LYS A 58 18.70 12.23 1.96
C LYS A 58 19.72 11.10 1.79
N GLN A 59 21.01 11.46 1.74
CA GLN A 59 22.09 10.48 1.60
C GLN A 59 22.02 9.34 2.62
N GLN A 60 21.74 9.64 3.88
CA GLN A 60 21.64 8.61 4.93
C GLN A 60 20.56 7.57 4.64
N PHE A 61 19.42 7.99 4.08
CA PHE A 61 18.32 7.07 3.73
C PHE A 61 18.74 6.09 2.61
N LEU A 62 19.51 6.58 1.62
CA LEU A 62 20.06 5.76 0.54
C LEU A 62 21.15 4.81 1.04
N ASP A 63 22.00 5.28 1.95
CA ASP A 63 23.03 4.45 2.60
C ASP A 63 22.38 3.33 3.43
N ASP A 64 21.32 3.65 4.19
CA ASP A 64 20.56 2.70 4.99
C ASP A 64 19.85 1.66 4.10
N ALA A 65 19.27 2.09 2.96
CA ALA A 65 18.66 1.19 1.99
C ALA A 65 19.68 0.20 1.39
N ARG A 66 20.89 0.69 1.06
CA ARG A 66 21.99 -0.15 0.57
C ARG A 66 22.42 -1.17 1.63
N VAL A 67 22.62 -0.73 2.88
CA VAL A 67 22.99 -1.62 3.99
C VAL A 67 21.89 -2.65 4.25
N ALA A 68 20.62 -2.27 4.17
CA ALA A 68 19.49 -3.15 4.36
C ALA A 68 19.43 -4.26 3.29
N VAL A 69 19.58 -3.92 2.01
CA VAL A 69 19.56 -4.92 0.93
C VAL A 69 20.79 -5.82 0.96
N GLU A 70 21.99 -5.29 1.25
CA GLU A 70 23.22 -6.08 1.42
C GLU A 70 23.13 -7.01 2.63
N GLY A 71 22.59 -6.53 3.75
CA GLY A 71 22.38 -7.29 4.97
C GLY A 71 21.39 -8.45 4.76
N PHE A 72 20.28 -8.20 4.06
CA PHE A 72 19.36 -9.26 3.65
C PHE A 72 20.04 -10.25 2.70
N ALA A 73 20.75 -9.76 1.68
CA ALA A 73 21.42 -10.60 0.69
C ALA A 73 22.40 -11.58 1.35
N ALA A 74 23.12 -11.17 2.40
CA ALA A 74 24.04 -12.01 3.16
C ALA A 74 23.38 -13.25 3.81
N GLY A 75 22.06 -13.19 4.08
CA GLY A 75 21.27 -14.31 4.61
C GLY A 75 20.70 -15.24 3.54
N THR A 76 20.82 -14.90 2.26
CA THR A 76 20.24 -15.72 1.17
C THR A 76 21.04 -16.99 0.89
N SER A 77 20.34 -18.04 0.44
CA SER A 77 20.87 -19.37 0.15
C SER A 77 20.69 -19.75 -1.32
N ASN A 78 20.11 -20.92 -1.60
CA ASN A 78 19.89 -21.44 -2.96
C ASN A 78 18.59 -20.95 -3.60
N THR A 79 17.68 -20.35 -2.84
CA THR A 79 16.51 -19.65 -3.38
C THR A 79 16.95 -18.24 -3.77
N VAL A 80 16.72 -17.84 -5.02
CA VAL A 80 16.98 -16.46 -5.47
C VAL A 80 15.94 -15.54 -4.82
N ALA A 81 16.34 -14.35 -4.38
CA ALA A 81 15.40 -13.31 -3.95
C ALA A 81 15.51 -12.09 -4.87
N VAL A 82 14.37 -11.55 -5.30
CA VAL A 82 14.31 -10.33 -6.10
C VAL A 82 13.60 -9.24 -5.30
N VAL A 83 14.36 -8.25 -4.82
CA VAL A 83 13.89 -7.29 -3.82
C VAL A 83 14.01 -5.86 -4.34
N GLY A 84 12.93 -5.07 -4.26
CA GLY A 84 12.93 -3.66 -4.64
C GLY A 84 13.64 -2.76 -3.63
N PHE A 85 14.47 -1.83 -4.10
CA PHE A 85 15.17 -0.84 -3.27
C PHE A 85 15.60 0.39 -4.09
N PRO A 86 15.81 1.56 -3.45
CA PRO A 86 16.43 2.71 -4.11
C PRO A 86 17.95 2.52 -4.19
N GLU A 87 18.52 2.64 -5.38
CA GLU A 87 19.94 2.45 -5.65
C GLU A 87 20.60 3.76 -6.05
N LEU A 88 21.62 4.19 -5.30
CA LEU A 88 22.49 5.29 -5.70
C LEU A 88 23.78 4.75 -6.32
N GLU A 89 23.97 4.96 -7.62
CA GLU A 89 25.18 4.56 -8.35
C GLU A 89 25.71 5.74 -9.17
N ALA A 90 26.98 6.10 -8.98
CA ALA A 90 27.66 7.17 -9.72
C ALA A 90 26.87 8.49 -9.80
N ASP A 91 26.33 8.94 -8.65
CA ASP A 91 25.48 10.13 -8.49
C ASP A 91 24.11 10.07 -9.20
N CYS A 92 23.74 8.92 -9.77
CA CYS A 92 22.42 8.67 -10.30
C CYS A 92 21.62 7.79 -9.34
N LEU A 93 20.41 8.24 -9.00
CA LEU A 93 19.47 7.47 -8.20
C LEU A 93 18.55 6.67 -9.12
N TYR A 94 18.34 5.39 -8.81
CA TYR A 94 17.51 4.46 -9.57
C TYR A 94 16.47 3.79 -8.67
N ASN A 95 15.30 3.50 -9.25
CA ASN A 95 14.34 2.57 -8.69
C ASN A 95 14.74 1.18 -9.21
N SER A 96 15.20 0.30 -8.30
CA SER A 96 15.95 -0.89 -8.67
C SER A 96 15.40 -2.14 -8.01
N ALA A 97 15.66 -3.29 -8.66
CA ALA A 97 15.43 -4.61 -8.11
C ALA A 97 16.79 -5.32 -7.95
N ALA A 98 17.17 -5.62 -6.71
CA ALA A 98 18.34 -6.41 -6.38
C ALA A 98 18.06 -7.89 -6.57
N ILE A 99 18.97 -8.61 -7.22
CA ILE A 99 18.94 -10.06 -7.39
C ILE A 99 19.91 -10.65 -6.38
N CYS A 100 19.36 -11.15 -5.27
CA CYS A 100 20.13 -11.69 -4.15
C CYS A 100 20.20 -13.22 -4.22
N TYR A 101 21.42 -13.76 -4.13
CA TYR A 101 21.67 -15.20 -4.23
C TYR A 101 22.98 -15.58 -3.53
N GLN A 102 22.96 -16.68 -2.76
CA GLN A 102 24.13 -17.23 -2.07
C GLN A 102 24.97 -16.21 -1.29
N GLY A 103 24.29 -15.35 -0.51
CA GLY A 103 24.96 -14.41 0.38
C GLY A 103 25.40 -13.09 -0.25
N LYS A 104 24.98 -12.79 -1.49
CA LYS A 104 25.37 -11.55 -2.20
C LYS A 104 24.30 -11.04 -3.15
N VAL A 105 24.41 -9.76 -3.51
CA VAL A 105 23.68 -9.16 -4.63
C VAL A 105 24.46 -9.52 -5.92
N GLU A 106 23.91 -10.40 -6.74
CA GLU A 106 24.52 -10.88 -7.99
C GLU A 106 24.31 -9.93 -9.17
N GLY A 107 23.27 -9.12 -9.11
CA GLY A 107 22.98 -8.11 -10.11
C GLY A 107 21.80 -7.25 -9.75
N ILE A 108 21.63 -6.19 -10.53
CA ILE A 108 20.62 -5.16 -10.27
C ILE A 108 19.93 -4.83 -11.59
N TYR A 109 18.61 -4.89 -11.57
CA TYR A 109 17.76 -4.34 -12.63
C TYR A 109 17.28 -2.94 -12.24
N ARG A 110 17.21 -2.01 -13.20
CA ARG A 110 16.80 -0.61 -12.98
C ARG A 110 15.58 -0.30 -13.81
N LYS A 111 14.52 0.22 -13.18
CA LYS A 111 13.25 0.61 -13.82
C LYS A 111 13.49 1.54 -15.00
N GLN A 112 12.89 1.28 -16.16
CA GLN A 112 13.12 2.09 -17.36
C GLN A 112 12.03 3.15 -17.54
N LEU A 113 10.77 2.77 -17.32
CA LEU A 113 9.64 3.66 -17.48
C LEU A 113 9.28 4.28 -16.12
N LEU A 114 9.63 5.56 -15.96
CA LEU A 114 9.35 6.31 -14.74
C LEU A 114 8.01 7.06 -14.87
N PRO A 115 6.96 6.71 -14.09
CA PRO A 115 5.71 7.46 -14.08
C PRO A 115 5.91 8.89 -13.57
N ASN A 116 5.20 9.84 -14.18
CA ASN A 116 5.20 11.24 -13.74
C ASN A 116 3.82 11.89 -14.01
N TYR A 117 2.77 11.21 -13.53
CA TYR A 117 1.37 11.59 -13.69
C TYR A 117 0.56 11.16 -12.46
N SER A 118 -0.58 11.82 -12.23
CA SER A 118 -1.45 11.54 -11.09
C SER A 118 -0.69 11.66 -9.76
N VAL A 119 -0.52 10.56 -9.03
CA VAL A 119 0.14 10.49 -7.71
C VAL A 119 1.64 10.19 -7.79
N PHE A 120 2.18 10.02 -8.99
CA PHE A 120 3.59 9.63 -9.20
C PHE A 120 4.42 10.79 -9.73
N ASP A 121 5.59 11.01 -9.13
CA ASP A 121 6.59 11.99 -9.54
C ASP A 121 7.99 11.35 -9.68
N GLU A 122 8.09 10.12 -10.19
CA GLU A 122 9.37 9.40 -10.18
C GLU A 122 10.49 10.09 -10.97
N LYS A 123 10.16 10.87 -12.02
CA LYS A 123 11.17 11.65 -12.78
C LYS A 123 11.78 12.80 -11.97
N ARG A 124 11.19 13.16 -10.82
CA ARG A 124 11.79 14.09 -9.85
C ARG A 124 13.01 13.46 -9.18
N TYR A 125 12.98 12.16 -8.92
CA TYR A 125 13.94 11.47 -8.06
C TYR A 125 14.88 10.55 -8.85
N PHE A 126 14.32 9.75 -9.75
CA PHE A 126 15.00 8.64 -10.38
C PHE A 126 15.48 8.96 -11.80
N THR A 127 16.58 8.32 -12.16
CA THR A 127 17.09 8.23 -13.52
C THR A 127 16.58 6.92 -14.14
N PRO A 128 16.11 6.90 -15.40
CA PRO A 128 15.66 5.66 -16.03
C PRO A 128 16.85 4.70 -16.27
N GLY A 129 16.60 3.41 -16.08
CA GLY A 129 17.50 2.34 -16.51
C GLY A 129 17.67 2.32 -18.04
N THR A 130 18.81 1.80 -18.51
CA THR A 130 19.17 1.79 -19.94
C THR A 130 19.32 0.39 -20.53
N SER A 131 19.04 -0.66 -19.74
CA SER A 131 19.22 -2.06 -20.11
C SER A 131 17.99 -2.87 -19.76
N ALA A 132 17.58 -3.76 -20.66
CA ALA A 132 16.47 -4.69 -20.44
C ALA A 132 16.85 -5.91 -19.57
N GLY A 133 18.11 -5.98 -19.11
CA GLY A 133 18.61 -7.02 -18.19
C GLY A 133 19.29 -6.41 -16.96
N PRO A 134 19.87 -7.24 -16.09
CA PRO A 134 20.21 -8.66 -16.30
C PRO A 134 18.99 -9.60 -16.27
N VAL A 135 19.19 -10.81 -16.78
CA VAL A 135 18.23 -11.93 -16.76
C VAL A 135 18.73 -12.98 -15.76
N ILE A 136 17.81 -13.61 -15.03
CA ILE A 136 18.16 -14.72 -14.13
C ILE A 136 17.95 -16.03 -14.88
N GLU A 137 18.95 -16.91 -14.91
CA GLU A 137 18.76 -18.29 -15.34
C GLU A 137 18.61 -19.21 -14.13
N ILE A 138 17.45 -19.84 -13.99
CA ILE A 138 17.13 -20.85 -12.99
C ILE A 138 16.69 -22.11 -13.73
N ALA A 139 17.38 -23.24 -13.51
CA ALA A 139 16.95 -24.53 -14.07
C ALA A 139 16.72 -24.53 -15.61
N GLY A 140 17.45 -23.70 -16.36
CA GLY A 140 17.28 -23.52 -17.81
C GLY A 140 16.16 -22.56 -18.23
N VAL A 141 15.44 -21.97 -17.27
CA VAL A 141 14.45 -20.91 -17.52
C VAL A 141 15.13 -19.56 -17.39
N ASN A 142 15.04 -18.75 -18.45
CA ASN A 142 15.45 -17.35 -18.44
C ASN A 142 14.31 -16.46 -17.95
N ILE A 143 14.56 -15.71 -16.87
CA ILE A 143 13.57 -14.90 -16.17
C ILE A 143 13.91 -13.42 -16.33
N GLY A 144 12.99 -12.67 -16.93
CA GLY A 144 13.08 -11.22 -17.08
C GLY A 144 12.48 -10.50 -15.87
N ILE A 145 13.10 -9.41 -15.45
CA ILE A 145 12.64 -8.57 -14.34
C ILE A 145 12.16 -7.24 -14.92
N SER A 146 11.02 -6.78 -14.44
CA SER A 146 10.45 -5.47 -14.73
C SER A 146 9.96 -4.84 -13.43
N ILE A 147 9.83 -3.51 -13.38
CA ILE A 147 9.28 -2.81 -12.24
C ILE A 147 8.08 -1.97 -12.68
N CYS A 148 6.92 -2.28 -12.13
CA CYS A 148 5.64 -1.61 -12.33
C CYS A 148 5.39 -1.16 -13.78
N GLU A 149 5.48 0.15 -14.05
CA GLU A 149 5.21 0.81 -15.34
C GLU A 149 5.93 0.17 -16.54
N ASP A 150 7.06 -0.50 -16.32
CA ASP A 150 7.76 -1.27 -17.35
C ASP A 150 6.85 -2.30 -18.05
N LEU A 151 5.88 -2.89 -17.33
CA LEU A 151 4.90 -3.83 -17.90
C LEU A 151 3.60 -3.19 -18.39
N TRP A 152 3.36 -1.89 -18.20
CA TRP A 152 2.12 -1.25 -18.62
C TRP A 152 2.11 -0.78 -20.08
N PHE A 153 3.27 -0.38 -20.62
CA PHE A 153 3.38 0.25 -21.94
C PHE A 153 4.27 -0.53 -22.91
N ASP A 154 3.87 -0.63 -24.17
CA ASP A 154 4.59 -1.35 -25.23
C ASP A 154 6.08 -0.98 -25.32
N GLU A 155 6.44 0.28 -25.00
CA GLU A 155 7.81 0.80 -24.98
C GLU A 155 8.69 0.24 -23.85
N GLY A 156 8.12 -0.56 -22.96
CA GLY A 156 8.81 -1.20 -21.85
C GLY A 156 9.83 -2.28 -22.27
N PRO A 157 10.58 -2.84 -21.31
CA PRO A 157 11.67 -3.78 -21.58
C PRO A 157 11.21 -5.15 -22.10
N LEU A 158 9.92 -5.49 -21.95
CA LEU A 158 9.41 -6.84 -22.15
C LEU A 158 9.72 -7.39 -23.55
N ASP A 159 9.44 -6.63 -24.61
CA ASP A 159 9.66 -7.08 -25.99
C ASP A 159 11.15 -7.39 -26.24
N THR A 160 12.04 -6.58 -25.67
CA THR A 160 13.50 -6.79 -25.74
C THR A 160 13.92 -8.01 -24.92
N GLN A 161 13.34 -8.20 -23.74
CA GLN A 161 13.59 -9.37 -22.88
C GLN A 161 13.17 -10.66 -23.60
N VAL A 162 11.93 -10.70 -24.10
CA VAL A 162 11.35 -11.87 -24.77
C VAL A 162 12.11 -12.20 -26.05
N SER A 163 12.37 -11.21 -26.90
CA SER A 163 13.16 -11.41 -28.11
C SER A 163 14.60 -11.84 -27.80
N SER A 164 15.12 -11.54 -26.61
CA SER A 164 16.44 -11.97 -26.16
C SER A 164 16.47 -13.38 -25.58
N GLY A 165 15.32 -14.05 -25.40
CA GLY A 165 15.24 -15.43 -24.91
C GLY A 165 14.61 -15.60 -23.52
N VAL A 166 13.99 -14.55 -22.96
CA VAL A 166 13.22 -14.67 -21.71
C VAL A 166 11.97 -15.53 -21.92
N GLY A 167 11.76 -16.47 -21.00
CA GLY A 167 10.61 -17.39 -20.98
C GLY A 167 9.62 -17.14 -19.85
N LEU A 168 9.99 -16.38 -18.81
CA LEU A 168 9.11 -15.96 -17.70
C LEU A 168 9.33 -14.49 -17.38
N ALA A 169 8.26 -13.71 -17.26
CA ALA A 169 8.33 -12.32 -16.81
C ALA A 169 7.97 -12.19 -15.32
N ILE A 170 8.74 -11.39 -14.58
CA ILE A 170 8.46 -11.03 -13.19
C ILE A 170 8.35 -9.51 -13.08
N SER A 171 7.31 -9.04 -12.40
CA SER A 171 7.09 -7.63 -12.12
C SER A 171 7.00 -7.38 -10.62
N LEU A 172 7.81 -6.42 -10.15
CA LEU A 172 7.73 -5.86 -8.82
C LEU A 172 6.91 -4.58 -8.89
N ASN A 173 5.88 -4.42 -8.05
CA ASN A 173 4.94 -3.30 -8.20
C ASN A 173 4.59 -2.68 -6.85
N ALA A 174 4.44 -1.37 -6.83
CA ALA A 174 3.73 -0.62 -5.80
C ALA A 174 2.58 0.14 -6.50
N SER A 175 1.60 -0.60 -7.01
CA SER A 175 0.47 -0.07 -7.76
C SER A 175 -0.65 0.32 -6.79
N PRO A 176 -0.94 1.62 -6.60
CA PRO A 176 -1.95 2.06 -5.64
C PRO A 176 -3.34 1.68 -6.12
N TYR A 177 -4.20 1.43 -5.15
CA TYR A 177 -5.61 1.15 -5.28
C TYR A 177 -6.35 2.33 -5.92
N GLN A 178 -7.25 1.99 -6.81
CA GLN A 178 -8.34 2.84 -7.25
C GLN A 178 -9.54 1.91 -7.46
N ARG A 179 -10.73 2.37 -7.11
CA ARG A 179 -11.97 1.60 -7.27
C ARG A 179 -12.07 0.96 -8.67
N GLY A 180 -12.17 -0.37 -8.72
CA GLY A 180 -12.25 -1.17 -9.95
C GLY A 180 -10.94 -1.41 -10.71
N LYS A 181 -9.80 -0.88 -10.24
CA LYS A 181 -8.51 -0.97 -10.94
C LYS A 181 -7.92 -2.39 -10.97
N ASP A 182 -8.32 -3.28 -10.06
CA ASP A 182 -7.80 -4.65 -10.04
C ASP A 182 -8.09 -5.41 -11.36
N ALA A 183 -9.35 -5.34 -11.83
CA ALA A 183 -9.75 -5.97 -13.09
C ALA A 183 -8.99 -5.36 -14.28
N ASP A 184 -8.84 -4.03 -14.32
CA ASP A 184 -8.10 -3.33 -15.37
C ASP A 184 -6.60 -3.68 -15.37
N ARG A 185 -5.99 -3.79 -14.18
CA ARG A 185 -4.60 -4.19 -13.98
C ARG A 185 -4.35 -5.59 -14.51
N ALA A 186 -5.12 -6.58 -14.06
CA ALA A 186 -4.95 -7.96 -14.52
C ALA A 186 -5.17 -8.07 -16.02
N SER A 187 -6.25 -7.47 -16.55
CA SER A 187 -6.56 -7.46 -17.98
C SER A 187 -5.41 -6.90 -18.82
N THR A 188 -4.86 -5.73 -18.44
CA THR A 188 -3.79 -5.05 -19.19
C THR A 188 -2.51 -5.90 -19.23
N ILE A 189 -2.09 -6.42 -18.08
CA ILE A 189 -0.85 -7.20 -17.96
C ILE A 189 -1.01 -8.56 -18.65
N ILE A 190 -2.15 -9.23 -18.49
CA ILE A 190 -2.47 -10.48 -19.17
C ILE A 190 -2.44 -10.27 -20.69
N GLN A 191 -3.10 -9.23 -21.20
CA GLN A 191 -3.14 -8.95 -22.64
C GLN A 191 -1.73 -8.79 -23.22
N ARG A 192 -0.84 -8.10 -22.49
CA ARG A 192 0.55 -7.89 -22.91
C ARG A 192 1.37 -9.17 -22.93
N VAL A 193 1.11 -10.06 -21.99
CA VAL A 193 1.89 -11.28 -21.80
C VAL A 193 1.41 -12.39 -22.75
N THR A 194 0.11 -12.44 -23.04
CA THR A 194 -0.49 -13.33 -24.04
C THR A 194 0.04 -13.07 -25.45
N SER A 195 0.36 -11.82 -25.81
CA SER A 195 0.96 -11.52 -27.12
C SER A 195 2.37 -12.11 -27.29
N HIS A 196 3.07 -12.35 -26.16
CA HIS A 196 4.43 -12.89 -26.09
C HIS A 196 4.49 -14.39 -25.79
N LYS A 197 3.36 -15.00 -25.40
CA LYS A 197 3.21 -16.43 -25.04
C LYS A 197 4.22 -16.87 -23.99
N ILE A 198 4.36 -16.09 -22.93
CA ILE A 198 5.14 -16.45 -21.74
C ILE A 198 4.25 -16.28 -20.50
N PRO A 199 4.49 -16.96 -19.39
CA PRO A 199 3.84 -16.63 -18.12
C PRO A 199 4.37 -15.30 -17.53
N VAL A 200 3.58 -14.73 -16.62
CA VAL A 200 3.94 -13.54 -15.82
C VAL A 200 3.63 -13.75 -14.35
N VAL A 201 4.53 -13.29 -13.49
CA VAL A 201 4.35 -13.17 -12.05
C VAL A 201 4.31 -11.69 -11.69
N TYR A 202 3.22 -11.25 -11.09
CA TYR A 202 2.99 -9.86 -10.70
C TYR A 202 2.88 -9.78 -9.17
N VAL A 203 3.88 -9.20 -8.51
CA VAL A 203 3.87 -9.00 -7.05
C VAL A 203 3.64 -7.54 -6.73
N ASN A 204 2.59 -7.25 -5.98
CA ASN A 204 2.22 -5.90 -5.57
C ASN A 204 2.40 -5.73 -4.07
N GLN A 205 2.72 -4.50 -3.64
CA GLN A 205 2.63 -4.12 -2.23
C GLN A 205 1.17 -4.17 -1.76
N VAL A 206 0.96 -4.38 -0.45
CA VAL A 206 -0.33 -4.18 0.21
C VAL A 206 -0.15 -3.21 1.39
N GLY A 207 -1.20 -2.50 1.81
CA GLY A 207 -1.16 -1.61 2.98
C GLY A 207 -1.46 -0.15 2.67
N GLY A 208 -1.78 0.63 3.70
CA GLY A 208 -1.91 2.09 3.65
C GLY A 208 -0.58 2.80 3.84
N GLN A 209 -0.35 3.86 3.06
CA GLN A 209 0.75 4.82 3.25
C GLN A 209 0.21 6.22 2.98
N ASP A 210 0.06 7.02 4.05
CA ASP A 210 -0.54 8.34 4.01
C ASP A 210 -1.89 8.33 3.26
N GLU A 211 -2.01 9.04 2.14
CA GLU A 211 -3.24 9.10 1.34
C GLU A 211 -3.43 7.91 0.39
N LEU A 212 -2.37 7.10 0.18
CA LEU A 212 -2.39 5.99 -0.75
C LEU A 212 -2.71 4.67 -0.04
N ILE A 213 -3.36 3.80 -0.78
CA ILE A 213 -3.67 2.43 -0.36
C ILE A 213 -3.10 1.53 -1.44
N PHE A 214 -2.40 0.47 -1.06
CA PHE A 214 -1.97 -0.60 -1.95
C PHE A 214 -2.84 -1.81 -1.65
N ASP A 215 -3.51 -2.32 -2.68
CA ASP A 215 -4.51 -3.37 -2.56
C ASP A 215 -3.91 -4.78 -2.61
N GLY A 216 -2.62 -4.93 -2.90
CA GLY A 216 -2.05 -6.25 -3.15
C GLY A 216 -2.62 -6.84 -4.44
N SER A 217 -3.42 -7.90 -4.32
CA SER A 217 -3.94 -8.69 -5.45
C SER A 217 -2.84 -9.20 -6.37
N SER A 218 -1.71 -9.62 -5.78
CA SER A 218 -0.61 -10.21 -6.53
C SER A 218 -1.11 -11.47 -7.25
N PHE A 219 -0.69 -11.67 -8.50
CA PHE A 219 -1.25 -12.73 -9.33
C PHE A 219 -0.21 -13.36 -10.25
N VAL A 220 -0.56 -14.51 -10.78
CA VAL A 220 0.20 -15.19 -11.82
C VAL A 220 -0.74 -15.53 -12.96
N ALA A 221 -0.30 -15.24 -14.18
CA ALA A 221 -0.97 -15.68 -15.40
C ALA A 221 -0.04 -16.57 -16.22
N ASP A 222 -0.61 -17.61 -16.82
CA ASP A 222 0.12 -18.51 -17.72
C ASP A 222 0.36 -17.90 -19.12
N SER A 223 1.02 -18.66 -19.99
CA SER A 223 1.30 -18.25 -21.36
C SER A 223 0.08 -18.10 -22.27
N GLU A 224 -1.08 -18.60 -21.85
CA GLU A 224 -2.37 -18.44 -22.54
C GLU A 224 -3.18 -17.27 -21.98
N GLY A 225 -2.67 -16.61 -20.94
CA GLY A 225 -3.32 -15.50 -20.27
C GLY A 225 -4.40 -15.92 -19.27
N GLN A 226 -4.42 -17.18 -18.84
CA GLN A 226 -5.31 -17.62 -17.76
C GLN A 226 -4.67 -17.27 -16.41
N LEU A 227 -5.47 -16.74 -15.49
CA LEU A 227 -5.04 -16.57 -14.10
C LEU A 227 -4.88 -17.94 -13.45
N VAL A 228 -3.66 -18.27 -13.03
CA VAL A 228 -3.35 -19.53 -12.35
C VAL A 228 -3.34 -19.37 -10.83
N ALA A 229 -3.14 -18.14 -10.35
CA ALA A 229 -3.08 -17.83 -8.94
C ALA A 229 -3.38 -16.34 -8.69
N ARG A 230 -4.02 -16.03 -7.56
CA ARG A 230 -4.25 -14.65 -7.12
C ARG A 230 -4.35 -14.59 -5.59
N LEU A 231 -3.51 -13.76 -4.97
CA LEU A 231 -3.56 -13.44 -3.55
C LEU A 231 -4.74 -12.50 -3.25
N PRO A 232 -5.30 -12.54 -2.03
CA PRO A 232 -6.42 -11.68 -1.65
C PRO A 232 -6.06 -10.19 -1.71
N GLN A 233 -7.07 -9.35 -1.91
CA GLN A 233 -6.92 -7.90 -1.77
C GLN A 233 -6.86 -7.49 -0.30
N PHE A 234 -6.07 -6.45 0.00
CA PHE A 234 -6.00 -5.78 1.31
C PHE A 234 -5.49 -6.66 2.47
N GLU A 235 -4.84 -7.79 2.17
CA GLU A 235 -4.33 -8.75 3.13
C GLU A 235 -2.86 -9.11 2.81
N GLU A 236 -2.02 -9.28 3.83
CA GLU A 236 -0.65 -9.80 3.66
C GLU A 236 -0.67 -11.32 3.50
N ASP A 237 0.07 -11.84 2.52
CA ASP A 237 0.28 -13.28 2.39
C ASP A 237 1.50 -13.61 1.50
N VAL A 238 1.97 -14.84 1.61
CA VAL A 238 3.02 -15.42 0.76
C VAL A 238 2.47 -16.66 0.09
N LEU A 239 2.35 -16.61 -1.24
CA LEU A 239 1.89 -17.72 -2.06
C LEU A 239 3.04 -18.33 -2.84
N VAL A 240 3.11 -19.67 -2.87
CA VAL A 240 4.10 -20.41 -3.65
C VAL A 240 3.37 -21.17 -4.76
N VAL A 241 3.86 -21.06 -6.00
CA VAL A 241 3.27 -21.69 -7.18
C VAL A 241 4.31 -22.39 -8.04
N ASP A 242 3.93 -23.49 -8.66
CA ASP A 242 4.71 -24.15 -9.70
C ASP A 242 4.24 -23.71 -11.09
N LEU A 243 5.17 -23.31 -11.95
CA LEU A 243 4.89 -22.84 -13.31
C LEU A 243 5.67 -23.67 -14.32
N GLU A 244 4.96 -24.13 -15.35
CA GLU A 244 5.59 -24.75 -16.51
C GLU A 244 5.99 -23.65 -17.50
N VAL A 245 7.29 -23.56 -17.76
CA VAL A 245 7.86 -22.54 -18.64
C VAL A 245 8.55 -23.18 -19.83
N GLU A 246 8.32 -22.63 -21.02
CA GLU A 246 9.03 -23.06 -22.22
C GLU A 246 10.52 -22.69 -22.14
N ASP A 247 11.40 -23.65 -22.43
CA ASP A 247 12.81 -23.38 -22.62
C ASP A 247 12.99 -22.68 -23.96
N ARG A 248 13.47 -21.43 -23.91
CA ARG A 248 13.70 -20.57 -25.08
C ARG A 248 15.18 -20.49 -25.47
N GLY A 249 16.03 -21.36 -24.91
CA GLY A 249 17.45 -21.46 -25.22
C GLY A 249 18.29 -20.36 -24.59
N SER A 250 19.43 -20.06 -25.22
CA SER A 250 20.39 -19.08 -24.69
C SER A 250 19.85 -17.66 -24.72
N CYS A 251 20.01 -16.91 -23.62
CA CYS A 251 19.67 -15.50 -23.58
C CYS A 251 20.78 -14.60 -24.16
N ARG A 252 20.40 -13.56 -24.89
CA ARG A 252 21.32 -12.55 -25.45
C ARG A 252 21.64 -11.39 -24.50
N LEU A 253 20.86 -11.25 -23.42
CA LEU A 253 21.12 -10.27 -22.36
C LEU A 253 22.16 -10.84 -21.37
N PRO A 254 22.79 -10.00 -20.52
CA PRO A 254 23.62 -10.49 -19.43
C PRO A 254 22.85 -11.46 -18.53
N VAL A 255 23.39 -12.67 -18.33
CA VAL A 255 22.74 -13.75 -17.58
C VAL A 255 23.43 -13.97 -16.25
N ILE A 256 22.65 -13.91 -15.17
CA ILE A 256 23.04 -14.36 -13.85
C ILE A 256 22.70 -15.84 -13.75
N ASN A 257 23.73 -16.68 -13.72
CA ASN A 257 23.56 -18.12 -13.65
C ASN A 257 23.33 -18.52 -12.20
N THR A 258 22.13 -18.99 -11.89
CA THR A 258 21.79 -19.50 -10.56
C THR A 258 21.59 -21.02 -10.62
N SER A 259 21.17 -21.68 -9.54
CA SER A 259 21.26 -23.13 -9.38
C SER A 259 20.69 -23.98 -10.54
N ARG A 260 21.24 -25.19 -10.71
CA ARG A 260 20.74 -26.22 -11.63
C ARG A 260 19.50 -26.90 -11.04
N SER A 261 18.50 -27.15 -11.89
CA SER A 261 17.23 -27.85 -11.63
C SER A 261 17.25 -28.83 -10.46
N GLN A 262 16.40 -28.60 -9.45
CA GLN A 262 16.06 -29.63 -8.47
C GLN A 262 15.11 -30.65 -9.12
N LYS A 263 15.58 -31.89 -9.30
CA LYS A 263 14.82 -32.95 -10.00
C LYS A 263 13.58 -33.44 -9.26
N SER A 264 13.40 -33.10 -7.98
CA SER A 264 12.25 -33.52 -7.20
C SER A 264 11.98 -32.48 -6.10
N LYS A 265 10.83 -31.82 -6.20
CA LYS A 265 10.29 -30.94 -5.17
C LYS A 265 9.13 -31.62 -4.46
N ARG A 266 8.86 -31.20 -3.24
CA ARG A 266 7.67 -31.60 -2.50
C ARG A 266 6.42 -31.05 -3.21
N PRO A 267 5.33 -31.83 -3.30
CA PRO A 267 4.05 -31.28 -3.76
C PRO A 267 3.64 -30.12 -2.87
N ILE A 268 3.13 -29.06 -3.50
CA ILE A 268 2.49 -27.93 -2.84
C ILE A 268 0.99 -28.00 -3.10
N SER A 269 0.22 -27.28 -2.28
CA SER A 269 -1.22 -27.13 -2.50
C SER A 269 -1.49 -26.48 -3.86
N GLU A 270 -2.60 -26.85 -4.49
CA GLU A 270 -3.02 -26.16 -5.71
C GLU A 270 -3.27 -24.68 -5.40
N PRO A 271 -2.81 -23.78 -6.28
CA PRO A 271 -3.03 -22.35 -6.09
C PRO A 271 -4.51 -22.03 -6.10
N ILE A 272 -4.91 -21.12 -5.21
CA ILE A 272 -6.28 -20.60 -5.13
C ILE A 272 -6.30 -19.25 -5.85
N ILE A 273 -7.39 -18.99 -6.57
CA ILE A 273 -7.72 -17.66 -7.07
C ILE A 273 -8.61 -17.03 -6.00
N GLY A 274 -8.10 -15.99 -5.33
CA GLY A 274 -8.88 -15.25 -4.32
C GLY A 274 -10.24 -14.80 -4.87
N GLU A 275 -11.25 -14.80 -4.00
CA GLU A 275 -12.61 -14.37 -4.37
C GLU A 275 -12.63 -12.88 -4.75
N GLU A 276 -13.42 -12.53 -5.76
CA GLU A 276 -13.65 -11.14 -6.12
C GLU A 276 -14.54 -10.45 -5.09
N GLU A 277 -14.12 -9.26 -4.66
CA GLU A 277 -14.92 -8.43 -3.77
C GLU A 277 -16.11 -7.81 -4.51
N THR A 278 -17.20 -7.59 -3.77
CA THR A 278 -18.23 -6.67 -4.27
C THR A 278 -17.67 -5.25 -4.34
N GLU A 279 -18.21 -4.42 -5.24
CA GLU A 279 -17.75 -3.04 -5.42
C GLU A 279 -17.74 -2.22 -4.11
N THR A 280 -18.71 -2.45 -3.21
CA THR A 280 -18.76 -1.80 -1.89
C THR A 280 -17.81 -2.46 -0.89
N GLY A 281 -17.67 -3.80 -0.94
CA GLY A 281 -16.76 -4.55 -0.08
C GLY A 281 -15.30 -4.17 -0.30
N GLU A 282 -14.91 -3.97 -1.57
CA GLU A 282 -13.58 -3.50 -1.96
C GLU A 282 -13.26 -2.15 -1.32
N VAL A 283 -14.16 -1.17 -1.45
CA VAL A 283 -13.98 0.17 -0.87
C VAL A 283 -13.96 0.11 0.66
N TRP A 284 -14.81 -0.72 1.27
CA TRP A 284 -14.82 -0.91 2.73
C TRP A 284 -13.48 -1.42 3.24
N LYS A 285 -12.97 -2.52 2.66
CA LYS A 285 -11.67 -3.10 3.02
C LYS A 285 -10.53 -2.11 2.83
N ALA A 286 -10.55 -1.33 1.76
CA ALA A 286 -9.56 -0.26 1.53
C ALA A 286 -9.57 0.77 2.66
N LEU A 287 -10.74 1.30 3.03
CA LEU A 287 -10.87 2.31 4.09
C LEU A 287 -10.49 1.75 5.46
N VAL A 288 -10.85 0.50 5.76
CA VAL A 288 -10.48 -0.19 7.00
C VAL A 288 -8.95 -0.38 7.08
N LEU A 289 -8.32 -0.87 6.01
CA LEU A 289 -6.87 -1.05 5.94
C LEU A 289 -6.14 0.28 6.11
N ALA A 290 -6.56 1.33 5.39
CA ALA A 290 -5.95 2.65 5.47
C ALA A 290 -6.03 3.24 6.88
N THR A 291 -7.20 3.13 7.52
CA THR A 291 -7.42 3.62 8.89
C THR A 291 -6.52 2.87 9.89
N ARG A 292 -6.48 1.53 9.81
CA ARG A 292 -5.63 0.70 10.66
C ARG A 292 -4.16 1.07 10.50
N ASP A 293 -3.68 1.11 9.26
CA ASP A 293 -2.27 1.34 8.97
C ASP A 293 -1.84 2.75 9.35
N TYR A 294 -2.67 3.78 9.12
CA TYR A 294 -2.33 5.14 9.53
C TYR A 294 -2.17 5.24 11.06
N VAL A 295 -3.07 4.62 11.82
CA VAL A 295 -3.02 4.60 13.29
C VAL A 295 -1.80 3.82 13.78
N ASP A 296 -1.64 2.58 13.35
CA ASP A 296 -0.62 1.68 13.87
C ASP A 296 0.80 2.08 13.41
N LYS A 297 0.98 2.47 12.13
CA LYS A 297 2.30 2.89 11.60
C LYS A 297 2.78 4.22 12.17
N ASN A 298 1.89 5.08 12.66
CA ASN A 298 2.26 6.32 13.36
C ASN A 298 2.36 6.14 14.89
N GLY A 299 2.06 4.95 15.41
CA GLY A 299 2.18 4.63 16.84
C GLY A 299 1.07 5.22 17.71
N PHE A 300 -0.13 5.42 17.15
CA PHE A 300 -1.31 5.77 17.91
C PHE A 300 -1.98 4.51 18.46
N ASP A 301 -2.37 4.56 19.73
CA ASP A 301 -3.06 3.43 20.38
C ASP A 301 -4.59 3.51 20.24
N GLU A 302 -5.18 4.71 20.16
CA GLU A 302 -6.63 4.91 20.21
C GLU A 302 -7.06 6.11 19.35
N VAL A 303 -8.33 6.15 18.94
CA VAL A 303 -8.92 7.20 18.11
C VAL A 303 -10.14 7.84 18.76
N VAL A 304 -10.42 9.10 18.41
CA VAL A 304 -11.62 9.83 18.86
C VAL A 304 -12.38 10.41 17.67
N ILE A 305 -13.72 10.32 17.74
CA ILE A 305 -14.63 10.68 16.66
C ILE A 305 -15.74 11.58 17.21
N GLY A 306 -16.00 12.70 16.55
CA GLY A 306 -17.19 13.51 16.81
C GLY A 306 -18.44 12.84 16.25
N LEU A 307 -19.35 12.38 17.11
CA LEU A 307 -20.59 11.72 16.70
C LEU A 307 -21.74 12.72 16.63
N SER A 308 -22.16 13.06 15.41
CA SER A 308 -23.23 14.02 15.17
C SER A 308 -24.64 13.40 15.15
N GLY A 309 -24.72 12.07 15.08
CA GLY A 309 -25.94 11.32 14.75
C GLY A 309 -26.21 11.24 13.24
N GLY A 310 -25.35 11.86 12.42
CA GLY A 310 -25.42 11.79 10.96
C GLY A 310 -24.74 10.55 10.38
N VAL A 311 -24.98 10.32 9.09
CA VAL A 311 -24.46 9.15 8.37
C VAL A 311 -22.93 9.14 8.26
N ASP A 312 -22.29 10.29 7.99
CA ASP A 312 -20.84 10.34 7.77
C ASP A 312 -20.04 9.94 9.02
N SER A 313 -20.36 10.55 10.18
CA SER A 313 -19.71 10.18 11.45
C SER A 313 -20.03 8.75 11.88
N SER A 314 -21.21 8.23 11.50
CA SER A 314 -21.58 6.85 11.80
C SER A 314 -20.77 5.85 10.96
N LEU A 315 -20.53 6.19 9.69
CA LEU A 315 -19.70 5.40 8.80
C LEU A 315 -18.23 5.39 9.25
N VAL A 316 -17.68 6.54 9.62
CA VAL A 316 -16.30 6.63 10.13
C VAL A 316 -16.14 5.83 11.43
N ALA A 317 -17.12 5.87 12.33
CA ALA A 317 -17.10 5.05 13.55
C ALA A 317 -17.12 3.54 13.24
N ALA A 318 -17.93 3.12 12.27
CA ALA A 318 -17.97 1.72 11.84
C ALA A 318 -16.63 1.26 11.24
N ILE A 319 -16.02 2.09 10.37
CA ILE A 319 -14.70 1.82 9.79
C ILE A 319 -13.64 1.73 10.89
N ALA A 320 -13.64 2.65 11.85
CA ALA A 320 -12.67 2.66 12.95
C ALA A 320 -12.79 1.40 13.83
N VAL A 321 -14.02 0.94 14.09
CA VAL A 321 -14.26 -0.29 14.86
C VAL A 321 -13.75 -1.52 14.13
N ASP A 322 -14.01 -1.64 12.82
CA ASP A 322 -13.48 -2.75 12.01
C ASP A 322 -11.95 -2.69 11.85
N ALA A 323 -11.39 -1.48 11.84
CA ALA A 323 -9.95 -1.26 11.72
C ALA A 323 -9.21 -1.62 13.01
N LEU A 324 -9.71 -1.16 14.16
CA LEU A 324 -8.93 -1.13 15.41
C LEU A 324 -9.53 -2.00 16.53
N GLY A 325 -10.81 -2.34 16.45
CA GLY A 325 -11.57 -2.90 17.58
C GLY A 325 -12.25 -1.80 18.41
N PRO A 326 -13.42 -2.09 18.99
CA PRO A 326 -14.23 -1.09 19.68
C PRO A 326 -13.57 -0.49 20.92
N GLU A 327 -12.65 -1.22 21.56
CA GLU A 327 -11.91 -0.77 22.73
C GLU A 327 -10.92 0.35 22.44
N ARG A 328 -10.54 0.56 21.17
CA ARG A 328 -9.61 1.61 20.72
C ARG A 328 -10.34 2.83 20.14
N VAL A 329 -11.67 2.89 20.22
CA VAL A 329 -12.50 3.92 19.58
C VAL A 329 -13.33 4.67 20.63
N HIS A 330 -13.23 6.00 20.63
CA HIS A 330 -13.96 6.89 21.53
C HIS A 330 -14.92 7.80 20.75
N GLY A 331 -16.21 7.72 21.05
CA GLY A 331 -17.24 8.59 20.48
C GLY A 331 -17.55 9.79 21.37
N VAL A 332 -17.66 10.98 20.79
CA VAL A 332 -18.02 12.20 21.54
C VAL A 332 -19.18 12.92 20.87
N SER A 333 -20.32 13.02 21.57
CA SER A 333 -21.42 13.89 21.15
C SER A 333 -21.24 15.30 21.70
N MET A 334 -21.26 16.31 20.82
CA MET A 334 -21.02 17.71 21.18
C MET A 334 -22.21 18.61 20.83
N PRO A 335 -23.34 18.49 21.55
CA PRO A 335 -24.58 19.16 21.19
C PRO A 335 -24.52 20.66 21.47
N SER A 336 -25.20 21.42 20.61
CA SER A 336 -25.52 22.83 20.86
C SER A 336 -27.00 22.99 21.22
N ARG A 337 -27.41 24.23 21.50
CA ARG A 337 -28.83 24.60 21.67
C ARG A 337 -29.72 24.30 20.46
N TYR A 338 -29.14 24.08 19.28
CA TYR A 338 -29.87 23.73 18.04
C TYR A 338 -29.90 22.22 17.77
N SER A 339 -29.14 21.42 18.52
CA SER A 339 -29.09 19.96 18.31
C SER A 339 -30.41 19.31 18.74
N SER A 340 -31.00 18.52 17.83
CA SER A 340 -32.22 17.76 18.11
C SER A 340 -31.97 16.63 19.11
N GLN A 341 -33.03 16.18 19.79
CA GLN A 341 -32.94 15.00 20.67
C GLN A 341 -32.63 13.73 19.87
N GLY A 342 -33.24 13.56 18.68
CA GLY A 342 -33.00 12.41 17.81
C GLY A 342 -31.52 12.24 17.43
N SER A 343 -30.83 13.33 17.06
CA SER A 343 -29.39 13.27 16.75
C SER A 343 -28.53 12.79 17.92
N ARG A 344 -28.94 13.11 19.16
CA ARG A 344 -28.23 12.67 20.38
C ARG A 344 -28.50 11.20 20.66
N ASP A 345 -29.76 10.78 20.51
CA ASP A 345 -30.19 9.41 20.70
C ASP A 345 -29.49 8.50 19.66
N ASP A 346 -29.47 8.89 18.38
CA ASP A 346 -28.81 8.13 17.31
C ASP A 346 -27.31 7.95 17.56
N ALA A 347 -26.60 9.00 18.02
CA ALA A 347 -25.19 8.91 18.37
C ALA A 347 -24.95 7.95 19.56
N ALA A 348 -25.81 8.00 20.58
CA ALA A 348 -25.72 7.12 21.74
C ALA A 348 -26.07 5.66 21.38
N ASP A 349 -27.04 5.46 20.49
CA ASP A 349 -27.47 4.15 20.00
C ASP A 349 -26.38 3.49 19.17
N LEU A 350 -25.76 4.24 18.26
CA LEU A 350 -24.59 3.82 17.49
C LEU A 350 -23.46 3.34 18.41
N ALA A 351 -23.10 4.17 19.40
CA ALA A 351 -22.01 3.85 20.31
C ALA A 351 -22.28 2.57 21.12
N ARG A 352 -23.53 2.39 21.60
CA ARG A 352 -23.93 1.16 22.29
C ARG A 352 -23.90 -0.07 21.39
N ASN A 353 -24.29 0.07 20.12
CA ASN A 353 -24.31 -1.05 19.18
C ASN A 353 -22.89 -1.52 18.81
N PHE A 354 -21.95 -0.58 18.67
CA PHE A 354 -20.55 -0.93 18.43
C PHE A 354 -19.76 -1.27 19.70
N GLY A 355 -20.28 -0.94 20.88
CA GLY A 355 -19.60 -1.20 22.14
C GLY A 355 -18.39 -0.27 22.38
N ILE A 356 -18.41 0.93 21.80
CA ILE A 356 -17.37 1.94 21.95
C ILE A 356 -17.61 2.83 23.18
N ASP A 357 -16.55 3.43 23.71
CA ASP A 357 -16.66 4.45 24.74
C ASP A 357 -17.41 5.69 24.21
N PHE A 358 -18.23 6.32 25.06
CA PHE A 358 -19.11 7.41 24.63
C PHE A 358 -19.30 8.48 25.69
N GLU A 359 -18.99 9.72 25.32
CA GLU A 359 -19.19 10.90 26.16
C GLU A 359 -20.07 11.95 25.47
N THR A 360 -20.76 12.78 26.28
CA THR A 360 -21.51 13.94 25.79
C THR A 360 -20.99 15.21 26.44
N ILE A 361 -20.49 16.15 25.63
CA ILE A 361 -19.90 17.41 26.07
C ILE A 361 -20.61 18.57 25.34
N PRO A 362 -21.61 19.23 25.97
CA PRO A 362 -22.30 20.35 25.35
C PRO A 362 -21.36 21.53 25.06
N ILE A 363 -21.44 22.10 23.86
CA ILE A 363 -20.59 23.24 23.46
C ILE A 363 -21.13 24.59 23.93
N GLU A 364 -22.34 24.60 24.47
CA GLU A 364 -23.09 25.80 24.84
C GLU A 364 -22.31 26.77 25.75
N PRO A 365 -21.59 26.32 26.81
CA PRO A 365 -20.80 27.24 27.64
C PRO A 365 -19.66 27.90 26.86
N GLY A 366 -18.99 27.16 25.97
CA GLY A 366 -17.94 27.69 25.11
C GLY A 366 -18.51 28.66 24.08
N TYR A 367 -19.64 28.31 23.47
CA TYR A 367 -20.31 29.16 22.50
C TYR A 367 -20.71 30.51 23.10
N ALA A 368 -21.37 30.51 24.27
CA ALA A 368 -21.74 31.74 24.96
C ALA A 368 -20.53 32.63 25.27
N ALA A 369 -19.44 32.04 25.78
CA ALA A 369 -18.23 32.80 26.09
C ALA A 369 -17.62 33.47 24.85
N PHE A 370 -17.57 32.76 23.72
CA PHE A 370 -17.05 33.34 22.48
C PHE A 370 -17.99 34.40 21.89
N THR A 371 -19.31 34.21 21.95
CA THR A 371 -20.25 35.24 21.49
C THR A 371 -20.17 36.50 22.34
N ASP A 372 -20.03 36.38 23.66
CA ASP A 372 -19.87 37.53 24.57
C ASP A 372 -18.56 38.29 24.29
N MET A 373 -17.48 37.57 23.97
CA MET A 373 -16.21 38.19 23.58
C MET A 373 -16.31 38.96 22.25
N LEU A 374 -17.14 38.49 21.31
CA LEU A 374 -17.27 39.05 19.97
C LEU A 374 -18.38 40.10 19.87
N GLU A 375 -19.27 40.20 20.86
CA GLU A 375 -20.41 41.13 20.87
C GLU A 375 -20.00 42.58 20.51
N PRO A 376 -18.94 43.19 21.08
CA PRO A 376 -18.55 44.55 20.72
C PRO A 376 -18.06 44.70 19.28
N VAL A 377 -17.54 43.62 18.69
CA VAL A 377 -17.01 43.59 17.32
C VAL A 377 -18.15 43.38 16.31
N PHE A 378 -19.19 42.65 16.70
CA PHE A 378 -20.32 42.31 15.84
C PHE A 378 -21.51 43.28 15.98
N GLU A 379 -21.36 44.37 16.74
CA GLU A 379 -22.41 45.36 16.92
C GLU A 379 -23.00 45.82 15.57
N GLY A 380 -24.34 45.84 15.49
CA GLY A 380 -25.08 46.22 14.28
C GLY A 380 -25.18 45.15 13.18
N HIS A 381 -24.55 43.99 13.36
CA HIS A 381 -24.64 42.85 12.43
C HIS A 381 -25.68 41.84 12.93
N ARG A 382 -26.33 41.13 12.00
CA ARG A 382 -27.27 40.05 12.32
C ARG A 382 -26.51 38.72 12.31
N PRO A 383 -26.87 37.74 13.14
CA PRO A 383 -26.29 36.40 13.08
C PRO A 383 -26.40 35.80 11.67
N ASP A 384 -25.32 35.16 11.23
CA ASP A 384 -25.20 34.50 9.93
C ASP A 384 -24.36 33.20 10.04
N LEU A 385 -23.73 32.77 8.95
CA LEU A 385 -22.87 31.58 8.93
C LEU A 385 -21.69 31.68 9.92
N THR A 386 -21.33 32.88 10.37
CA THR A 386 -20.25 33.11 11.33
C THR A 386 -20.52 32.39 12.66
N GLU A 387 -21.73 32.51 13.20
CA GLU A 387 -22.16 31.86 14.43
C GLU A 387 -22.27 30.34 14.29
N GLU A 388 -22.66 29.83 13.11
CA GLU A 388 -22.67 28.40 12.82
C GLU A 388 -21.24 27.84 12.76
N ASN A 389 -20.34 28.53 12.05
CA ASN A 389 -18.93 28.15 11.94
C ASN A 389 -18.23 28.17 13.31
N LEU A 390 -18.61 29.08 14.20
CA LEU A 390 -18.08 29.13 15.57
C LEU A 390 -18.39 27.85 16.35
N GLN A 391 -19.60 27.30 16.20
CA GLN A 391 -19.97 26.03 16.83
C GLN A 391 -19.10 24.88 16.31
N SER A 392 -18.88 24.79 14.99
CA SER A 392 -18.02 23.76 14.41
C SER A 392 -16.57 23.86 14.90
N ARG A 393 -16.02 25.07 14.98
CA ARG A 393 -14.66 25.29 15.53
C ARG A 393 -14.54 24.91 17.00
N LEU A 394 -15.57 25.17 17.81
CA LEU A 394 -15.58 24.75 19.22
C LEU A 394 -15.55 23.22 19.36
N ARG A 395 -16.26 22.49 18.48
CA ARG A 395 -16.18 21.03 18.44
C ARG A 395 -14.77 20.54 18.09
N GLY A 396 -14.14 21.14 17.07
CA GLY A 396 -12.75 20.87 16.72
C GLY A 396 -11.80 21.10 17.90
N VAL A 397 -11.94 22.24 18.60
CA VAL A 397 -11.14 22.54 19.81
C VAL A 397 -11.32 21.49 20.90
N LEU A 398 -12.54 21.01 21.15
CA LEU A 398 -12.79 19.97 22.16
C LEU A 398 -12.11 18.65 21.78
N LEU A 399 -12.31 18.16 20.54
CA LEU A 399 -11.69 16.92 20.08
C LEU A 399 -10.16 17.00 20.12
N MET A 400 -9.59 18.11 19.65
CA MET A 400 -8.14 18.33 19.69
C MET A 400 -7.62 18.43 21.13
N ALA A 401 -8.37 19.04 22.05
CA ALA A 401 -7.99 19.08 23.46
C ALA A 401 -7.99 17.69 24.11
N MET A 402 -8.97 16.84 23.78
CA MET A 402 -9.02 15.44 24.21
C MET A 402 -7.86 14.65 23.63
N SER A 403 -7.64 14.75 22.32
CA SER A 403 -6.49 14.17 21.62
C SER A 403 -5.16 14.57 22.28
N ASN A 404 -4.93 15.86 22.54
CA ASN A 404 -3.70 16.31 23.19
C ASN A 404 -3.54 15.80 24.62
N LYS A 405 -4.63 15.59 25.35
CA LYS A 405 -4.59 15.10 26.74
C LYS A 405 -4.38 13.58 26.81
N LYS A 406 -4.95 12.84 25.85
CA LYS A 406 -5.06 11.38 25.88
C LYS A 406 -4.13 10.67 24.91
N GLY A 407 -3.58 11.38 23.92
CA GLY A 407 -2.77 10.80 22.86
C GLY A 407 -3.59 10.19 21.71
N TRP A 408 -4.90 10.45 21.65
CA TRP A 408 -5.79 9.88 20.63
C TRP A 408 -5.65 10.57 19.28
N LEU A 409 -5.77 9.83 18.17
CA LEU A 409 -5.92 10.41 16.83
C LEU A 409 -7.36 10.87 16.61
N VAL A 410 -7.56 12.10 16.14
CA VAL A 410 -8.91 12.60 15.80
C VAL A 410 -9.23 12.23 14.36
N LEU A 411 -10.27 11.41 14.14
CA LEU A 411 -10.74 11.10 12.79
C LEU A 411 -11.78 12.13 12.33
N THR A 412 -11.51 12.78 11.21
CA THR A 412 -12.48 13.69 10.58
C THR A 412 -13.56 12.91 9.83
N THR A 413 -14.71 13.55 9.62
CA THR A 413 -15.89 12.88 9.03
C THR A 413 -16.41 13.61 7.80
N GLY A 414 -15.60 14.47 7.19
CA GLY A 414 -15.95 15.16 5.95
C GLY A 414 -15.89 14.23 4.75
N ASN A 415 -16.82 14.37 3.81
CA ASN A 415 -16.83 13.55 2.60
C ASN A 415 -16.37 14.32 1.35
N LYS A 416 -16.17 13.58 0.25
CA LYS A 416 -15.65 14.13 -1.01
C LYS A 416 -16.57 15.18 -1.63
N SER A 417 -17.89 15.03 -1.49
CA SER A 417 -18.87 16.00 -2.01
C SER A 417 -18.76 17.33 -1.27
N GLU A 418 -18.73 17.29 0.05
CA GLU A 418 -18.56 18.47 0.92
C GLU A 418 -17.26 19.21 0.62
N THR A 419 -16.15 18.47 0.55
CA THR A 419 -14.83 19.03 0.24
C THR A 419 -14.82 19.69 -1.14
N SER A 420 -15.46 19.06 -2.14
CA SER A 420 -15.47 19.56 -3.52
C SER A 420 -16.19 20.90 -3.67
N VAL A 421 -17.25 21.14 -2.90
CA VAL A 421 -18.02 22.40 -2.95
C VAL A 421 -17.64 23.37 -1.83
N GLY A 422 -16.67 23.01 -0.97
CA GLY A 422 -16.29 23.81 0.18
C GLY A 422 -17.37 23.88 1.27
N TYR A 423 -18.25 22.86 1.35
CA TYR A 423 -19.28 22.77 2.38
C TYR A 423 -18.69 22.18 3.67
N SER A 424 -17.73 22.90 4.25
CA SER A 424 -17.00 22.54 5.46
C SER A 424 -16.57 23.80 6.20
N THR A 425 -16.32 23.67 7.50
CA THR A 425 -15.78 24.74 8.33
C THR A 425 -14.30 24.48 8.59
N LEU A 426 -13.43 25.31 7.99
CA LEU A 426 -12.00 25.28 8.31
C LEU A 426 -11.76 25.39 9.82
N TYR A 427 -10.98 24.44 10.34
CA TYR A 427 -10.64 24.28 11.75
C TYR A 427 -11.82 23.86 12.64
N GLY A 428 -12.92 23.42 12.03
CA GLY A 428 -14.07 22.83 12.70
C GLY A 428 -14.18 21.36 12.36
N ASP A 429 -15.01 21.02 11.37
CA ASP A 429 -15.15 19.65 10.85
C ASP A 429 -13.87 19.12 10.17
N THR A 430 -13.00 20.02 9.70
CA THR A 430 -11.68 19.66 9.16
C THR A 430 -10.57 19.54 10.20
N ALA A 431 -10.87 19.73 11.50
CA ALA A 431 -9.88 19.60 12.56
C ALA A 431 -9.68 18.13 12.95
N GLY A 432 -8.69 17.49 12.37
CA GLY A 432 -8.25 16.14 12.75
C GLY A 432 -6.92 15.77 12.11
N GLY A 433 -6.49 14.54 12.35
CA GLY A 433 -5.25 13.99 11.84
C GLY A 433 -5.45 13.04 10.66
#